data_AF-A0A6N3R1F9-F1
#
_entry.id   AF-A0A6N3R1F9-F1
#
_cell.length_a   1.000
_cell.length_b   1.000
_cell.length_c   1.000
_cell.angle_alpha   90.00
_cell.angle_beta   90.00
_cell.angle_gamma   90.00
#
_symmetry.space_group_name_H-M   'P 1'
#
loop_
_entity.id
_entity.type
_entity.pdbx_description
1 polymer ?
#
loop_
_entity_poly.entity_id
_entity_poly.type
_entity_poly.pdbx_seq_one_letter_code
_entity_poly.pdbx_strand_id
1 'polypeptide(L)'
;MPLLDKLRKLYGVGPVCSELHIAPSTYYHCQQQRHHPDKRSARAQRDDWLKKEILRVYDGNHQVYGVRKVWRQLLREGIRVARCTVARL
;
A
#
# COMPACT_ATOMS: atom_id res chain seq x y z
N MET A 1 0.87 -9.60 5.89
CA MET A 1 0.49 -10.65 4.94
C MET A 1 -0.83 -11.24 5.45
N PRO A 2 -2.00 -10.80 4.94
CA PRO A 2 -3.28 -11.05 5.61
C PRO A 2 -3.60 -12.53 5.86
N LEU A 3 -3.17 -13.41 4.96
CA LEU A 3 -3.31 -14.86 5.11
C LEU A 3 -2.42 -15.41 6.24
N LEU A 4 -1.12 -15.09 6.25
CA LEU A 4 -0.21 -15.46 7.35
C LEU A 4 -0.67 -14.88 8.69
N ASP A 5 -1.17 -13.64 8.70
CA ASP A 5 -1.62 -12.97 9.92
C ASP A 5 -2.81 -13.71 10.57
N LYS A 6 -3.65 -14.38 9.77
CA LYS A 6 -4.73 -15.25 10.24
C LYS A 6 -4.20 -16.61 10.69
N LEU A 7 -3.39 -17.26 9.85
CA LEU A 7 -2.90 -18.62 10.09
C LEU A 7 -1.91 -18.68 11.26
N ARG A 8 -1.14 -17.62 11.53
CA ARG A 8 -0.20 -17.58 12.67
C ARG A 8 -0.88 -17.77 14.02
N LYS A 9 -2.17 -17.39 14.14
CA LYS A 9 -2.94 -17.55 15.39
C LYS A 9 -3.27 -19.02 15.67
N LEU A 10 -3.37 -19.85 14.62
CA LEU A 10 -3.75 -21.26 14.71
C LEU A 10 -2.51 -22.16 14.74
N TYR A 11 -1.51 -21.88 13.90
CA TYR A 11 -0.39 -22.79 13.64
C TYR A 11 0.99 -22.20 13.94
N GLY A 12 1.06 -20.92 14.34
CA GLY A 12 2.33 -20.20 14.47
C GLY A 12 2.92 -19.75 13.13
N VAL A 13 3.93 -18.88 13.17
CA VAL A 13 4.53 -18.29 11.96
C VAL A 13 5.43 -19.28 11.23
N GLY A 14 6.25 -20.05 11.96
CA GLY A 14 7.25 -20.96 11.39
C GLY A 14 6.66 -22.03 10.45
N PRO A 15 5.68 -22.84 10.89
CA PRO A 15 5.08 -23.87 10.06
C PRO A 15 4.40 -23.32 8.80
N VAL A 16 3.68 -22.20 8.95
CA VAL A 16 2.99 -21.53 7.83
C VAL A 16 3.98 -20.97 6.80
N CYS A 17 5.08 -20.38 7.28
CA CYS A 17 6.17 -19.90 6.44
C CYS A 17 6.85 -21.03 5.67
N SER A 18 7.05 -22.18 6.31
CA SER A 18 7.63 -23.38 5.67
C SER A 18 6.74 -23.88 4.52
N GLU A 19 5.44 -24.03 4.76
CA GLU A 19 4.48 -24.52 3.74
C GLU A 19 4.36 -23.56 2.55
N LEU A 20 4.33 -22.25 2.82
CA LEU A 20 4.23 -21.23 1.77
C LEU A 20 5.57 -20.91 1.11
N HIS A 21 6.65 -21.59 1.51
CA HIS A 21 8.01 -21.36 1.00
C HIS A 21 8.47 -19.90 1.16
N ILE A 22 8.10 -19.28 2.29
CA ILE A 22 8.46 -17.91 2.65
C ILE A 22 9.41 -17.95 3.85
N ALA A 23 10.55 -17.27 3.77
CA ALA A 23 11.44 -17.16 4.92
C ALA A 23 10.75 -16.41 6.10
N PRO A 24 10.82 -16.91 7.35
CA PRO A 24 10.25 -16.22 8.51
C PRO A 24 10.76 -14.79 8.69
N SER A 25 12.01 -14.52 8.32
CA SER A 25 12.61 -13.18 8.32
C SER A 25 11.84 -12.20 7.43
N THR A 26 11.38 -12.64 6.26
CA THR A 26 10.54 -11.83 5.35
C THR A 26 9.22 -11.45 6.00
N TYR A 27 8.58 -12.39 6.71
CA TYR A 27 7.35 -12.10 7.45
C TYR A 27 7.56 -11.01 8.51
N TYR A 28 8.57 -11.18 9.37
CA TYR A 28 8.87 -10.21 10.44
C TYR A 28 9.32 -8.87 9.87
N HIS A 29 10.05 -8.86 8.76
CA HIS A 29 10.42 -7.62 8.07
C HIS A 29 9.18 -6.87 7.55
N CYS A 30 8.26 -7.57 6.87
CA CYS A 30 6.98 -6.98 6.45
C CYS A 30 6.14 -6.50 7.65
N GLN A 31 6.17 -7.22 8.77
CA GLN A 31 5.47 -6.83 9.99
C GLN A 31 6.09 -5.56 10.59
N GLN A 32 7.42 -5.47 10.66
CA GLN A 32 8.12 -4.29 11.15
C GLN A 32 7.83 -3.05 10.29
N GLN A 33 7.86 -3.18 8.96
CA GLN A 33 7.48 -2.09 8.06
C GLN A 33 6.01 -1.68 8.25
N ARG A 34 5.11 -2.59 8.61
CA ARG A 34 3.70 -2.28 8.91
C ARG A 34 3.53 -1.49 10.20
N HIS A 35 4.25 -1.86 11.26
CA HIS A 35 4.17 -1.17 12.55
C HIS A 35 4.92 0.16 12.55
N HIS A 36 5.99 0.27 11.76
CA HIS A 36 6.81 1.48 11.65
C HIS A 36 6.78 2.02 10.22
N PRO A 37 5.67 2.65 9.78
CA PRO A 37 5.59 3.26 8.46
C PRO A 37 6.63 4.37 8.25
N ASP A 38 7.08 5.01 9.33
CA ASP A 38 8.15 6.01 9.39
C ASP A 38 9.54 5.46 9.02
N LYS A 39 9.77 4.16 9.20
CA LYS A 39 11.05 3.50 8.85
C LYS A 39 11.08 2.98 7.41
N ARG A 40 9.98 3.12 6.67
CA ARG A 40 9.95 2.74 5.24
C ARG A 40 10.75 3.73 4.42
N SER A 41 11.11 3.32 3.20
CA SER A 41 11.76 4.23 2.25
C SER A 41 10.91 5.48 2.00
N ALA A 42 11.55 6.62 1.75
CA ALA A 42 10.87 7.89 1.48
C ALA A 42 9.85 7.76 0.33
N ARG A 43 10.14 6.91 -0.67
CA ARG A 43 9.21 6.60 -1.76
C ARG A 43 7.94 5.92 -1.26
N ALA A 44 8.05 4.91 -0.40
CA ALA A 44 6.89 4.19 0.12
C ALA A 44 6.02 5.10 1.02
N GLN A 45 6.65 5.95 1.83
CA GLN A 45 5.92 6.95 2.62
C GLN A 45 5.16 7.94 1.74
N ARG A 46 5.79 8.41 0.66
CA ARG A 46 5.14 9.31 -0.30
C ARG A 46 4.01 8.62 -1.06
N ASP A 47 4.19 7.35 -1.43
CA ASP A 47 3.14 6.54 -2.07
C ASP A 47 1.94 6.33 -1.12
N ASP A 48 2.16 6.10 0.17
CA ASP A 48 1.10 5.95 1.16
C ASP A 48 0.28 7.25 1.33
N TRP A 49 0.95 8.42 1.30
CA TRP A 49 0.27 9.71 1.28
C TRP A 49 -0.51 9.92 -0.03
N LEU A 50 0.11 9.62 -1.17
CA LEU A 50 -0.53 9.77 -2.49
C LEU A 50 -1.76 8.87 -2.66
N LYS A 51 -1.73 7.64 -2.15
CA LYS A 51 -2.89 6.73 -2.17
C LYS A 51 -4.09 7.34 -1.46
N LYS A 52 -3.89 8.01 -0.32
CA LYS A 52 -4.98 8.68 0.41
C LYS A 52 -5.58 9.81 -0.42
N GLU A 53 -4.75 10.61 -1.08
CA GLU A 53 -5.23 11.70 -1.95
C GLU A 53 -5.95 11.19 -3.20
N ILE A 54 -5.43 10.12 -3.82
CA ILE A 54 -6.07 9.43 -4.95
C ILE A 54 -7.45 8.92 -4.54
N LEU A 55 -7.55 8.23 -3.40
CA LEU A 55 -8.82 7.72 -2.87
C LEU A 55 -9.79 8.86 -2.54
N ARG A 56 -9.33 9.95 -1.91
CA ARG A 56 -10.16 11.13 -1.62
C ARG A 56 -10.80 11.70 -2.88
N VAL A 57 -10.02 11.86 -3.95
CA VAL A 57 -10.51 12.36 -5.24
C VAL A 57 -11.45 11.36 -5.91
N TYR A 58 -11.13 10.06 -5.82
CA TYR A 58 -11.94 8.99 -6.41
C TYR A 58 -13.31 8.88 -5.74
N ASP A 59 -13.35 8.79 -4.41
CA ASP A 59 -14.58 8.69 -3.62
C ASP A 59 -15.39 9.98 -3.67
N GLY A 60 -14.73 11.15 -3.63
CA GLY A 60 -15.37 12.46 -3.77
C GLY A 60 -16.06 12.68 -5.13
N ASN A 61 -15.69 11.89 -6.14
CA ASN A 61 -16.34 11.90 -7.46
C ASN A 61 -17.20 10.65 -7.71
N HIS A 62 -17.73 10.02 -6.65
CA HIS A 62 -18.59 8.84 -6.74
C HIS A 62 -17.97 7.71 -7.58
N GLN A 63 -16.64 7.57 -7.54
CA GLN A 63 -15.91 6.49 -8.23
C GLN A 63 -15.98 6.53 -9.77
N VAL A 64 -16.51 7.62 -10.35
CA VAL A 64 -16.63 7.80 -11.81
C VAL A 64 -15.31 8.22 -12.46
N TYR A 65 -14.38 8.76 -11.67
CA TYR A 65 -13.08 9.21 -12.17
C TYR A 65 -12.10 8.05 -12.32
N GLY A 66 -11.80 7.67 -13.56
CA GLY A 66 -10.63 6.86 -13.86
C GLY A 66 -9.31 7.63 -13.71
N VAL A 67 -8.19 6.93 -13.86
CA VAL A 67 -6.81 7.42 -13.68
C VAL A 67 -6.57 8.81 -14.28
N ARG A 68 -7.01 9.05 -15.52
CA ARG A 68 -6.78 10.33 -16.22
C ARG A 68 -7.48 11.51 -15.55
N LYS A 69 -8.70 11.31 -15.04
CA LYS A 69 -9.47 12.37 -14.39
C LYS A 69 -8.96 12.63 -12.97
N VAL A 70 -8.63 11.57 -12.23
CA VAL A 70 -7.98 11.68 -10.91
C VAL A 70 -6.66 12.44 -11.02
N TRP A 71 -5.80 12.06 -11.96
CA TRP A 71 -4.51 12.73 -12.17
C TRP A 71 -4.65 14.23 -12.47
N ARG A 72 -5.62 14.61 -13.34
CA ARG A 72 -5.89 16.03 -13.61
C ARG A 72 -6.40 16.78 -12.39
N GLN A 73 -7.22 16.13 -11.57
CA GLN A 73 -7.73 16.75 -10.35
C GLN A 73 -6.60 16.98 -9.33
N LEU A 74 -5.73 15.99 -9.12
CA LEU A 74 -4.55 16.13 -8.26
C LEU A 74 -3.64 17.27 -8.72
N LEU A 75 -3.44 17.43 -10.04
CA LEU A 75 -2.66 18.54 -10.60
C LEU A 75 -3.31 19.91 -10.35
N ARG A 76 -4.63 20.01 -10.44
CA ARG A 76 -5.37 21.26 -10.14
C ARG A 76 -5.26 21.66 -8.67
N GLU A 77 -5.15 20.67 -7.79
CA GLU A 77 -4.95 20.86 -6.35
C GLU A 77 -3.47 21.08 -5.98
N GLY A 78 -2.57 21.20 -6.97
CA GLY A 78 -1.15 21.49 -6.77
C GLY A 78 -0.28 20.26 -6.48
N ILE A 79 -0.86 19.06 -6.49
CA ILE A 79 -0.15 17.81 -6.22
C ILE A 79 0.53 17.34 -7.52
N ARG A 80 1.82 17.65 -7.64
CA ARG A 80 2.63 17.24 -8.79
C ARG A 80 3.00 15.75 -8.71
N VAL A 81 2.33 14.95 -9.54
CA VAL A 81 2.61 13.52 -9.72
C VAL A 81 2.55 13.11 -11.18
N ALA A 82 3.37 12.12 -11.54
CA ALA A 82 3.31 11.51 -12.86
C ALA A 82 2.03 10.67 -13.02
N ARG A 83 1.44 10.67 -14.22
CA ARG A 83 0.24 9.87 -14.53
C ARG A 83 0.47 8.38 -14.28
N CYS A 84 1.65 7.86 -14.59
CA CYS A 84 2.01 6.46 -14.34
C CYS A 84 2.07 6.13 -12.84
N THR A 85 2.39 7.09 -11.98
CA THR A 85 2.34 6.91 -10.52
C THR A 85 0.91 6.73 -10.06
N VAL A 86 -0.03 7.54 -10.56
CA VAL A 86 -1.46 7.41 -10.25
C VAL A 86 -2.03 6.09 -10.77
N ALA A 87 -1.58 5.62 -11.94
CA ALA A 87 -2.03 4.34 -12.50
C ALA A 87 -1.55 3.11 -11.70
N ARG A 88 -0.41 3.23 -11.01
CA ARG A 88 0.22 2.15 -10.24
C ARG A 88 -0.36 2.03 -8.82
N LEU A 89 -0.80 3.13 -8.23
CA LEU A 89 -1.19 3.25 -6.82
C LEU A 89 -2.69 2.98 -6.61
#